data_AF-A0A7W0YM93-F1
#
_entry.id   AF-A0A7W0YM93-F1
#
_cell.length_a   1.000
_cell.length_b   1.000
_cell.length_c   1.000
_cell.angle_alpha   90.00
_cell.angle_beta   90.00
_cell.angle_gamma   90.00
#
_symmetry.space_group_name_H-M   'P 1'
#
loop_
_entity.id
_entity.type
_entity.pdbx_description
1 polymer ?
#
loop_
_entity_poly.entity_id
_entity_poly.type
_entity_poly.pdbx_seq_one_letter_code
_entity_poly.pdbx_strand_id
1 'polypeptide(L)'
;VVFWSAALWLVNAYAFYVGFQAFDIPVGFLGALLLQGILVFGISVQLTPGFVGQFEAAIVAALALYGVSNDLASSYAIAFHGTTFVPILLLGAWSLARTPVALSDLRQPEA
;
A
#
# COMPACT_ATOMS: atom_id res chain seq x y z
N VAL A 1 -19.94 -3.03 11.19
CA VAL A 1 -18.45 -3.04 11.19
C VAL A 1 -17.92 -4.13 10.26
N VAL A 2 -18.17 -5.42 10.52
CA VAL A 2 -17.63 -6.56 9.73
C VAL A 2 -17.84 -6.42 8.21
N PHE A 3 -19.06 -6.10 7.76
CA PHE A 3 -19.35 -5.92 6.33
C PHE A 3 -18.47 -4.83 5.69
N TRP A 4 -18.42 -3.65 6.31
CA TRP A 4 -17.62 -2.54 5.80
C TRP A 4 -16.13 -2.84 5.81
N SER A 5 -15.63 -3.53 6.85
CA SER A 5 -14.25 -4.00 6.87
C SER A 5 -13.97 -4.96 5.72
N ALA A 6 -14.81 -5.99 5.52
CA ALA A 6 -14.65 -6.93 4.42
C ALA A 6 -14.68 -6.24 3.05
N ALA A 7 -15.59 -5.28 2.85
CA ALA A 7 -15.68 -4.50 1.62
C ALA A 7 -14.38 -3.71 1.35
N LEU A 8 -13.84 -3.00 2.33
CA LEU A 8 -12.59 -2.25 2.19
C LEU A 8 -11.39 -3.16 1.88
N TRP A 9 -11.31 -4.30 2.56
CA TRP A 9 -10.24 -5.27 2.30
C TRP A 9 -10.32 -5.86 0.88
N LEU A 10 -11.53 -6.16 0.39
CA LEU A 10 -11.73 -6.64 -0.98
C LEU A 10 -11.44 -5.56 -2.03
N VAL A 11 -11.80 -4.31 -1.78
CA VAL A 11 -11.45 -3.18 -2.66
C VAL A 11 -9.93 -3.03 -2.75
N ASN A 12 -9.22 -3.20 -1.63
CA ASN A 12 -7.76 -3.15 -1.61
C ASN A 12 -7.13 -4.30 -2.43
N ALA A 13 -7.62 -5.53 -2.25
CA ALA A 13 -7.18 -6.69 -3.04
C ALA A 13 -7.46 -6.48 -4.54
N TYR A 14 -8.62 -5.91 -4.84
CA TYR A 14 -9.02 -5.61 -6.20
C TYR A 14 -8.12 -4.55 -6.84
N ALA A 15 -7.65 -3.55 -6.08
CA ALA A 15 -6.69 -2.57 -6.58
C ALA A 15 -5.36 -3.24 -7.00
N PHE A 16 -4.83 -4.16 -6.18
CA PHE A 16 -3.63 -4.93 -6.56
C PHE A 16 -3.87 -5.73 -7.85
N TYR A 17 -5.01 -6.42 -7.93
CA TYR A 17 -5.39 -7.21 -9.09
C TYR A 17 -5.54 -6.37 -10.37
N VAL A 18 -6.18 -5.21 -10.30
CA VAL A 18 -6.26 -4.26 -11.43
C VAL A 18 -4.86 -3.84 -11.87
N GLY A 19 -3.95 -3.61 -10.91
CA GLY A 19 -2.56 -3.33 -11.22
C GLY A 19 -1.83 -4.52 -11.88
N PHE A 20 -2.12 -5.77 -11.50
CA PHE A 20 -1.59 -6.94 -12.21
C PHE A 20 -2.02 -6.94 -13.68
N GLN A 21 -3.30 -6.65 -13.94
CA GLN A 21 -3.81 -6.55 -15.31
C GLN A 21 -3.14 -5.42 -16.10
N ALA A 22 -2.82 -4.29 -15.45
CA ALA A 22 -2.16 -3.15 -16.11
C ALA A 22 -0.68 -3.42 -16.47
N PHE A 23 -0.04 -4.37 -15.80
CA PHE A 23 1.36 -4.75 -16.00
C PHE A 23 1.51 -6.14 -16.66
N ASP A 24 0.43 -6.71 -17.17
CA ASP A 24 0.39 -8.05 -17.77
C ASP A 24 0.96 -9.16 -16.85
N ILE A 25 0.77 -9.01 -15.53
CA ILE A 25 1.20 -9.99 -14.53
C ILE A 25 0.19 -11.15 -14.52
N PRO A 26 0.59 -12.40 -14.80
CA PRO A 26 -0.32 -13.54 -14.96
C PRO A 26 -0.75 -14.15 -13.60
N VAL A 27 -1.13 -13.31 -12.65
CA VAL A 27 -1.55 -13.71 -11.30
C VAL A 27 -3.01 -13.37 -11.10
N GLY A 28 -3.82 -14.36 -10.71
CA GLY A 28 -5.26 -14.18 -10.50
C GLY A 28 -5.59 -13.41 -9.20
N PHE A 29 -6.88 -13.12 -9.01
CA PHE A 29 -7.37 -12.37 -7.84
C PHE A 29 -7.02 -13.00 -6.48
N LEU A 30 -6.98 -14.34 -6.38
CA LEU A 30 -6.52 -15.02 -5.16
C LEU A 30 -5.06 -14.70 -4.83
N GLY A 31 -4.21 -14.49 -5.84
CA GLY A 31 -2.83 -14.06 -5.63
C GLY A 31 -2.74 -12.60 -5.17
N ALA A 32 -3.68 -11.75 -5.57
CA ALA A 32 -3.78 -10.38 -5.03
C ALA A 32 -4.16 -10.38 -3.54
N LEU A 33 -5.07 -11.28 -3.13
CA LEU A 33 -5.40 -11.50 -1.71
C LEU A 33 -4.20 -12.02 -0.91
N LEU A 34 -3.43 -12.97 -1.46
CA LEU A 34 -2.20 -13.46 -0.83
C LEU A 34 -1.15 -12.35 -0.69
N LEU A 35 -0.94 -11.59 -1.77
CA LEU A 35 -0.04 -10.42 -1.76
C LEU A 35 -0.44 -9.45 -0.66
N GLN A 36 -1.72 -9.09 -0.57
CA GLN A 36 -2.21 -8.17 0.47
C GLN A 36 -1.92 -8.70 1.88
N GLY A 37 -2.11 -10.00 2.12
CA GLY A 37 -1.74 -10.63 3.39
C GLY A 37 -0.26 -10.48 3.70
N ILE A 38 0.62 -10.88 2.77
CA ILE A 38 2.08 -10.76 2.92
C ILE A 38 2.50 -9.31 3.15
N LEU A 39 1.91 -8.38 2.41
CA LEU A 39 2.19 -6.95 2.51
C LEU A 39 1.84 -6.40 3.90
N VAL A 40 0.66 -6.71 4.43
CA VAL A 40 0.24 -6.26 5.78
C VAL A 40 1.22 -6.73 6.85
N PHE A 41 1.72 -7.96 6.75
CA PHE A 41 2.78 -8.43 7.65
C PHE A 41 4.09 -7.68 7.41
N GLY A 42 4.48 -7.51 6.15
CA GLY A 42 5.75 -6.87 5.76
C GLY A 42 5.88 -5.42 6.23
N ILE A 43 4.78 -4.67 6.30
CA ILE A 43 4.79 -3.25 6.72
C ILE A 43 4.44 -3.04 8.20
N SER A 44 4.12 -4.10 8.95
CA SER A 44 3.62 -4.00 10.33
C SER A 44 4.60 -3.35 11.31
N VAL A 45 5.91 -3.45 11.07
CA VAL A 45 6.96 -2.96 11.98
C VAL A 45 7.36 -1.49 11.70
N GLN A 46 6.85 -0.85 10.64
CA GLN A 46 7.12 0.57 10.32
C GLN A 46 8.61 0.95 10.38
N LEU A 47 9.50 0.25 9.66
CA LEU A 47 10.95 0.52 9.73
C LEU A 47 11.40 1.80 8.99
N THR A 48 10.59 2.37 8.11
CA THR A 48 10.94 3.49 7.22
C THR A 48 9.75 4.43 7.03
N PRO A 49 9.97 5.75 6.89
CA PRO A 49 8.89 6.70 6.63
C PRO A 49 8.11 6.32 5.37
N GLY A 50 6.78 6.27 5.48
CA GLY A 50 5.91 5.92 4.36
C GLY A 50 6.12 4.51 3.81
N PHE A 51 6.79 3.61 4.55
CA PHE A 51 7.08 2.24 4.12
C PHE A 51 7.92 2.10 2.86
N VAL A 52 8.62 3.16 2.43
CA VAL A 52 9.48 3.12 1.24
C VAL A 52 10.54 2.02 1.42
N GLY A 53 10.66 1.14 0.43
CA GLY A 53 11.52 -0.04 0.42
C GLY A 53 10.86 -1.28 1.01
N GLN A 54 10.17 -1.17 2.15
CA GLN A 54 9.48 -2.30 2.79
C GLN A 54 8.25 -2.74 1.99
N PHE A 55 7.47 -1.78 1.51
CA PHE A 55 6.30 -2.02 0.69
C PHE A 55 6.67 -2.76 -0.60
N GLU A 56 7.71 -2.27 -1.28
CA GLU A 56 8.21 -2.87 -2.51
C GLU A 56 8.79 -4.26 -2.27
N ALA A 57 9.59 -4.43 -1.22
CA ALA A 57 10.16 -5.73 -0.87
C ALA A 57 9.07 -6.78 -0.60
N ALA A 58 7.99 -6.40 0.09
CA ALA A 58 6.89 -7.33 0.37
C ALA A 58 6.11 -7.74 -0.89
N ILE A 59 5.85 -6.80 -1.81
CA ILE A 59 5.22 -7.10 -3.11
C ILE A 59 6.11 -8.01 -3.96
N VAL A 60 7.40 -7.68 -4.06
CA VAL A 60 8.38 -8.49 -4.80
C VAL A 60 8.45 -9.90 -4.23
N ALA A 61 8.50 -10.04 -2.90
CA ALA A 61 8.50 -11.34 -2.23
C ALA A 61 7.21 -12.14 -2.50
N ALA A 62 6.05 -11.50 -2.47
CA ALA A 62 4.77 -12.14 -2.75
C ALA A 62 4.68 -12.63 -4.21
N LEU A 63 5.09 -11.79 -5.17
CA LEU A 63 5.04 -12.12 -6.60
C LEU A 63 6.12 -13.15 -7.01
N ALA A 64 7.23 -13.22 -6.28
CA ALA A 64 8.23 -14.27 -6.47
C ALA A 64 7.64 -15.68 -6.24
N LEU A 65 6.65 -15.83 -5.36
CA LEU A 65 5.93 -17.10 -5.15
C LEU A 65 5.18 -17.58 -6.40
N TYR A 66 4.87 -16.65 -7.31
CA TYR A 66 4.21 -16.92 -8.59
C TYR A 66 5.18 -16.93 -9.78
N GLY A 67 6.49 -16.86 -9.54
CA GLY A 67 7.50 -16.88 -10.59
C GLY A 67 7.59 -15.59 -11.41
N VAL A 68 7.01 -14.48 -10.93
CA VAL A 68 7.13 -13.17 -11.59
C VAL A 68 8.57 -12.67 -11.45
N SER A 69 9.14 -12.14 -12.54
CA SER A 69 10.51 -11.63 -12.54
C SER A 69 10.66 -10.44 -11.59
N ASN A 70 11.84 -10.29 -10.99
CA ASN A 70 12.13 -9.19 -10.08
C ASN A 70 11.97 -7.81 -10.75
N ASP A 71 12.39 -7.69 -12.01
CA ASP A 71 12.27 -6.46 -12.81
C ASP A 71 10.80 -6.03 -12.99
N LEU A 72 9.92 -6.97 -13.36
CA LEU A 72 8.50 -6.69 -13.50
C LEU A 72 7.83 -6.42 -12.15
N ALA A 73 8.12 -7.24 -11.13
CA ALA A 73 7.54 -7.10 -9.80
C ALA A 73 7.93 -5.78 -9.12
N SER A 74 9.19 -5.36 -9.25
CA SER A 74 9.68 -4.10 -8.68
C SER A 74 9.10 -2.88 -9.41
N SER A 75 9.02 -2.93 -10.75
CA SER A 75 8.37 -1.89 -11.56
C SER A 75 6.90 -1.71 -11.15
N TYR A 76 6.18 -2.82 -11.01
CA TYR A 76 4.80 -2.84 -10.51
C TYR A 76 4.71 -2.26 -9.10
N ALA A 77 5.58 -2.71 -8.18
CA ALA A 77 5.54 -2.31 -6.78
C ALA A 77 5.77 -0.80 -6.59
N ILE A 78 6.77 -0.24 -7.28
CA ILE A 78 7.09 1.20 -7.25
C ILE A 78 5.92 2.01 -7.81
N ALA A 79 5.38 1.60 -8.96
CA ALA A 79 4.25 2.28 -9.58
C ALA A 79 3.01 2.26 -8.68
N PHE A 80 2.69 1.10 -8.10
CA PHE A 80 1.55 0.94 -7.20
C PHE A 80 1.72 1.77 -5.92
N HIS A 81 2.91 1.72 -5.32
CA HIS A 81 3.20 2.50 -4.11
C HIS A 81 3.10 4.00 -4.39
N GLY A 82 3.75 4.49 -5.45
CA GLY A 82 3.64 5.91 -5.83
C GLY A 82 2.20 6.35 -6.10
N THR A 83 1.43 5.53 -6.81
CA THR A 83 0.02 5.84 -7.15
C THR A 83 -0.88 5.91 -5.93
N THR A 84 -0.63 5.09 -4.92
CA THR A 84 -1.45 5.07 -3.70
C THR A 84 -0.95 6.09 -2.67
N PHE A 85 0.36 6.23 -2.53
CA PHE A 85 0.99 7.08 -1.53
C PHE A 85 0.89 8.57 -1.87
N VAL A 86 1.24 8.97 -3.09
CA VAL A 86 1.35 10.40 -3.45
C VAL A 86 0.01 11.14 -3.36
N PRO A 87 -1.11 10.64 -3.92
CA PRO A 87 -2.38 11.34 -3.83
C PRO A 87 -2.88 11.47 -2.38
N ILE A 88 -2.73 10.41 -1.58
CA ILE A 88 -3.12 10.42 -0.17
C ILE A 88 -2.29 11.44 0.61
N LEU A 89 -0.97 11.45 0.39
CA LEU A 89 -0.05 12.40 1.02
C LEU A 89 -0.43 13.85 0.67
N LEU A 90 -0.69 14.14 -0.61
CA LEU A 90 -1.06 15.47 -1.06
C LEU A 90 -2.40 15.93 -0.48
N LEU A 91 -3.40 15.06 -0.43
CA LEU A 91 -4.70 15.37 0.18
C LEU A 91 -4.56 15.64 1.68
N GLY A 92 -3.75 14.84 2.39
CA GLY A 92 -3.44 15.05 3.79
C GLY A 92 -2.72 16.39 4.04
N ALA A 93 -1.68 16.69 3.26
CA ALA A 93 -0.94 17.95 3.34
C ALA A 93 -1.84 19.16 3.04
N TRP A 94 -2.71 19.05 2.03
CA TRP A 94 -3.70 20.08 1.70
C TRP A 94 -4.71 20.30 2.83
N SER A 95 -5.20 19.22 3.45
CA SER A 95 -6.11 19.30 4.60
C SER A 95 -5.43 19.99 5.78
N LEU A 96 -4.18 19.62 6.08
CA LEU A 96 -3.40 20.21 7.15
C LEU A 96 -3.18 21.71 6.92
N ALA A 97 -2.84 22.12 5.70
CA ALA A 97 -2.64 23.53 5.35
C ALA A 97 -3.90 24.41 5.50
N ARG A 98 -5.09 23.80 5.54
CA ARG A 98 -6.37 24.50 5.67
C ARG A 98 -6.99 24.42 7.06
N THR A 99 -6.46 23.57 7.92
CA THR A 99 -6.99 23.40 9.28
C THR A 99 -6.21 24.32 10.22
N PRO A 100 -6.87 25.13 11.08
CA PRO A 100 -6.19 26.02 12.03
C PRO A 100 -5.64 25.24 13.24
N VAL A 101 -4.83 24.22 12.96
CA VAL A 101 -4.13 23.41 13.97
C VAL A 101 -2.65 23.66 13.78
N ALA A 102 -1.98 24.18 14.80
CA ALA A 102 -0.54 24.37 14.75
C ALA A 102 0.15 23.01 14.92
N LEU A 103 1.26 22.78 14.22
CA LEU A 103 2.07 21.56 14.41
C LEU A 103 2.54 21.40 15.88
N SER A 104 2.60 22.50 16.64
CA SER A 104 2.86 22.50 18.08
C SER A 104 1.77 21.83 18.91
N ASP A 105 0.52 21.86 18.43
CA ASP A 105 -0.62 21.27 19.14
C ASP A 105 -0.56 19.74 19.07
N LEU A 106 0.04 19.20 18.01
CA LEU A 106 0.30 17.77 17.83
C LEU A 106 1.43 17.25 18.73
N ARG A 107 2.18 18.15 19.39
CA ARG A 107 3.34 17.82 20.22
C ARG A 107 2.99 17.69 21.70
N GLN A 108 1.76 18.03 22.10
CA GLN A 108 1.31 17.86 23.48
C GLN A 108 0.98 16.38 23.72
N PRO A 109 1.66 15.70 24.66
CA PRO A 109 1.26 14.37 25.06
C PRO A 109 -0.13 14.46 25.69
N GLU A 110 -1.07 13.66 25.20
CA GLU A 110 -2.39 13.49 25.84
C GLU A 110 -2.16 13.11 27.32
N ALA A 111 -2.74 13.90 28.23
CA ALA A 111 -2.62 13.74 29.68
C ALA A 111 -3.66 12.76 30.24
#